data_AF-A0AAW8RLQ4-F1
#
_entry.id   AF-A0AAW8RLQ4-F1
#
_cell.length_a   1.000
_cell.length_b   1.000
_cell.length_c   1.000
_cell.angle_alpha   90.00
_cell.angle_beta   90.00
_cell.angle_gamma   90.00
#
_symmetry.space_group_name_H-M   'P 1'
#
loop_
_entity.id
_entity.type
_entity.pdbx_description
1 polymer ?
#
loop_
_entity_poly.entity_id
_entity_poly.type
_entity_poly.pdbx_seq_one_letter_code
_entity_poly.pdbx_strand_id
1 'polypeptide(L)' 'MENHVLETGMQKITTHASITAKPFFEKRGYKVINEQTVELRGQLFTNFLMIKNEK' A
#
# COMPACT_ATOMS: atom_id res chain seq x y z
N MET A 1 -21.00 2.85 3.77
CA MET A 1 -20.62 1.43 3.91
C MET A 1 -19.14 1.34 3.60
N GLU A 2 -18.29 1.67 4.56
CA GLU A 2 -16.83 1.60 4.41
C GLU A 2 -16.26 0.92 5.65
N ASN A 3 -16.49 -0.39 5.74
CA ASN A 3 -15.82 -1.25 6.70
C ASN A 3 -14.63 -1.90 5.98
N HIS A 4 -13.41 -1.50 6.31
CA HIS A 4 -12.17 -2.29 6.22
C HIS A 4 -11.21 -1.65 7.25
N VAL A 5 -11.13 -2.17 8.49
CA VAL A 5 -10.23 -3.25 8.95
C VAL A 5 -8.77 -2.87 8.63
N LEU A 6 -7.90 -2.63 9.61
CA LEU A 6 -7.15 -3.68 10.31
C LEU A 6 -6.96 -3.33 11.80
N GLU A 7 -7.79 -3.94 12.65
CA GLU A 7 -7.28 -4.41 13.94
C GLU A 7 -6.21 -5.47 13.64
N THR A 8 -5.02 -5.38 14.21
CA THR A 8 -4.13 -6.50 14.61
C THR A 8 -2.77 -5.96 15.07
N GLY A 9 -2.25 -6.54 16.15
CA GLY A 9 -1.08 -6.05 16.90
C GLY A 9 0.16 -5.72 16.05
N MET A 10 0.79 -4.60 16.40
CA MET A 10 2.03 -4.04 15.86
C MET A 10 3.13 -5.07 15.60
N GLN A 11 3.20 -5.65 14.40
CA GLN A 11 4.44 -6.21 13.82
C GLN A 11 4.57 -5.99 12.30
N LYS A 12 3.53 -5.46 11.64
CA LYS A 12 3.54 -5.24 10.18
C LYS A 12 2.86 -3.92 9.82
N ILE A 13 3.57 -3.04 9.13
CA ILE A 13 3.06 -1.77 8.61
C ILE A 13 2.67 -1.98 7.15
N THR A 14 1.40 -1.77 6.83
CA THR A 14 0.90 -1.75 5.45
C THR A 14 0.76 -0.31 4.95
N THR A 15 0.90 -0.10 3.64
CA THR A 15 0.70 1.21 3.01
C THR A 15 0.25 1.06 1.56
N HIS A 16 -0.50 2.03 1.04
CA HIS A 16 -0.86 2.10 -0.37
C HIS A 16 0.02 3.17 -1.03
N ALA A 17 0.94 2.74 -1.90
CA ALA A 17 1.88 3.61 -2.58
C ALA A 17 1.47 3.82 -4.05
N SER A 18 1.54 5.05 -4.54
CA SER A 18 1.45 5.31 -5.99
C SER A 18 2.69 4.77 -6.72
N ILE A 19 2.61 4.68 -8.06
CA ILE A 19 3.77 4.31 -8.92
C ILE A 19 5.02 5.12 -8.57
N THR A 20 4.88 6.43 -8.35
CA THR A 20 6.02 7.32 -8.06
C THR A 20 6.52 7.20 -6.61
N ALA A 21 5.66 6.78 -5.68
CA ALA A 21 6.03 6.57 -4.28
C ALA A 21 6.62 5.18 -4.02
N LYS A 22 6.34 4.19 -4.87
CA LYS A 22 6.89 2.82 -4.79
C LYS A 22 8.40 2.79 -4.51
N PRO A 23 9.28 3.46 -5.28
CA PRO A 23 10.74 3.41 -5.03
C PRO A 23 11.15 4.00 -3.68
N PHE A 24 10.39 4.96 -3.13
CA PHE A 24 10.66 5.51 -1.80
C PHE A 24 10.40 4.48 -0.69
N PHE A 25 9.32 3.70 -0.83
CA PHE A 25 8.96 2.66 0.12
C PHE A 25 9.82 1.40 -0.04
N GLU A 26 10.17 1.00 -1.27
CA GLU A 26 11.11 -0.09 -1.53
C GLU A 26 12.48 0.18 -0.88
N LYS A 27 12.99 1.41 -0.99
CA LYS A 27 14.23 1.83 -0.30
C LYS A 27 14.15 1.79 1.23
N ARG A 28 12.94 1.87 1.80
CA ARG A 28 12.69 1.78 3.26
C ARG A 28 12.44 0.35 3.73
N GLY A 29 12.53 -0.64 2.84
CA GLY A 29 12.34 -2.05 3.17
C GLY A 29 10.87 -2.50 3.12
N TYR A 30 9.97 -1.71 2.52
CA TYR A 30 8.63 -2.18 2.19
C TYR A 30 8.67 -3.08 0.96
N LYS A 31 7.81 -4.10 0.93
CA LYS A 31 7.65 -5.02 -0.19
C LYS A 31 6.25 -4.89 -0.78
N VAL A 32 6.15 -4.92 -2.10
CA VAL A 32 4.85 -4.95 -2.81
C VAL A 32 4.17 -6.28 -2.53
N ILE A 33 2.92 -6.22 -2.08
CA ILE A 33 2.02 -7.36 -1.85
C ILE A 33 0.99 -7.46 -2.96
N ASN A 34 0.46 -6.32 -3.40
CA ASN A 34 -0.54 -6.30 -4.46
C ASN A 34 -0.42 -5.04 -5.32
N GLU A 35 -0.77 -5.16 -6.59
CA GLU A 35 -0.97 -4.02 -7.49
C GLU A 35 -2.49 -3.83 -7.66
N GLN A 36 -2.95 -2.58 -7.58
CA GLN A 36 -4.36 -2.25 -7.73
C GLN A 36 -4.51 -1.09 -8.71
N THR A 37 -5.48 -1.19 -9.60
CA THR A 37 -5.90 -0.08 -10.45
C THR A 37 -7.19 0.49 -9.89
N VAL A 38 -7.18 1.76 -9.52
CA VAL A 38 -8.32 2.49 -8.97
C VAL A 38 -8.75 3.57 -9.96
N GLU A 39 -10.05 3.72 -10.14
CA GLU A 39 -10.60 4.83 -10.90
C GLU A 39 -10.83 6.02 -9.96
N LEU A 40 -10.21 7.15 -10.27
CA LEU A 40 -10.40 8.40 -9.53
C LEU A 40 -10.73 9.51 -10.54
N ARG A 41 -11.94 10.07 -10.43
CA ARG A 41 -12.45 11.14 -11.31
C ARG A 41 -12.43 10.77 -12.80
N GLY A 42 -12.79 9.53 -13.14
CA GLY A 42 -12.81 9.04 -14.53
C GLY A 42 -11.42 8.69 -15.09
N GLN A 43 -10.37 8.75 -14.26
CA GLN A 43 -9.01 8.40 -14.64
C GLN A 43 -8.54 7.16 -13.86
N LEU A 44 -7.91 6.22 -14.55
CA LEU A 44 -7.32 5.04 -13.93
C LEU A 44 -5.94 5.37 -13.35
N PHE A 45 -5.74 5.02 -12.08
CA PHE A 45 -4.49 5.16 -11.36
C PHE A 45 -4.06 3.81 -10.81
N THR A 46 -2.79 3.46 -10.97
CA THR A 46 -2.23 2.26 -10.35
C THR A 46 -1.59 2.64 -9.01
N ASN A 47 -1.99 1.94 -7.96
CA ASN A 47 -1.34 1.95 -6.66
C ASN A 47 -0.85 0.55 -6.29
N PHE A 48 0.00 0.47 -5.29
CA PHE A 48 0.63 -0.74 -4.80
C PHE A 48 0.37 -0.86 -3.30
N LEU A 49 -0.26 -1.96 -2.90
CA LEU A 49 -0.29 -2.34 -1.49
C LEU A 49 1.10 -2.86 -1.12
N MET A 50 1.75 -2.23 -0.16
CA MET A 50 3.09 -2.58 0.31
C MET A 50 3.08 -2.88 1.80
N ILE A 51 3.99 -3.75 2.26
CA ILE A 51 4.15 -4.14 3.65
C ILE A 51 5.59 -4.04 4.11
N LYS A 52 5.82 -3.55 5.33
CA LYS A 52 7.10 -3.60 6.04
C LYS A 52 6.89 -4.38 7.33
N ASN A 53 7.76 -5.34 7.61
CA ASN A 53 7.81 -5.98 8.92
C ASN A 53 8.61 -5.07 9.86
N GLU A 54 8.03 -4.67 10.99
CA GLU A 54 8.79 -4.04 12.08
C GLU A 54 9.24 -5.15 13.04
N LYS A 55 10.45 -5.02 13.58
CA LYS A 55 11.07 -6.00 14.46
C LYS A 55 11.21 -5.42 15.87
#